data_AF-A0A3L6PYX7-F1
#
_entry.id   AF-A0A3L6PYX7-F1
#
_cell.length_a   1.000
_cell.length_b   1.000
_cell.length_c   1.000
_cell.angle_alpha   90.00
_cell.angle_beta   90.00
_cell.angle_gamma   90.00
#
_symmetry.space_group_name_H-M   'P 1'
#
loop_
_entity.id
_entity.type
_entity.pdbx_description
1 polymer ?
#
loop_
_entity_poly.entity_id
_entity_poly.type
_entity_poly.pdbx_seq_one_letter_code
_entity_poly.pdbx_strand_id
1 'polypeptide(L)'
;MAMVKKVPKTFLLGLAHLLCVATLSHATSLSFSYNFSTPGALTSPDLKYLSNATAGVDRVDLTKNTSWSTGRVAYGRPVQLRDDTGKVASFTSNFTFVIKSRNHSAQATHPIQKIS
;
A
#
# COMPACT_ATOMS: atom_id res chain seq x y z
N MET A 1 51.09 -11.11 24.54
CA MET A 1 50.02 -10.73 25.50
C MET A 1 48.98 -9.90 24.74
N ALA A 2 47.78 -10.46 24.51
CA ALA A 2 46.70 -9.76 23.80
C ALA A 2 45.78 -9.07 24.80
N MET A 3 45.67 -7.74 24.73
CA MET A 3 44.76 -6.98 25.57
C MET A 3 43.34 -7.06 25.02
N VAL A 4 42.47 -7.79 25.72
CA VAL A 4 41.02 -7.75 25.49
C VAL A 4 40.52 -6.39 25.97
N LYS A 5 40.27 -5.47 25.04
CA LYS A 5 39.64 -4.18 25.35
C LYS A 5 38.18 -4.42 25.71
N LYS A 6 37.84 -4.25 27.00
CA LYS A 6 36.45 -4.27 27.49
C LYS A 6 35.71 -3.08 26.89
N VAL A 7 34.71 -3.35 26.05
CA VAL A 7 33.84 -2.31 25.49
C VAL A 7 32.93 -1.78 26.61
N PRO A 8 32.93 -0.48 26.89
CA PRO A 8 32.09 0.08 27.94
C PRO A 8 30.61 0.04 27.54
N LYS A 9 29.74 -0.33 28.48
CA LYS A 9 28.29 -0.49 28.28
C LYS A 9 27.59 0.77 27.77
N THR A 10 28.12 1.95 28.11
CA THR A 10 27.65 3.25 27.63
C THR A 10 27.85 3.43 26.13
N PHE A 11 28.89 2.81 25.56
CA PHE A 11 29.19 2.84 24.13
C PHE A 11 28.13 2.08 23.32
N LEU A 12 27.67 0.95 23.85
CA LEU A 12 26.60 0.14 23.23
C LEU A 12 25.25 0.87 23.25
N LEU A 13 24.95 1.57 24.35
CA LEU A 13 23.71 2.35 24.47
C LEU A 13 23.71 3.57 23.53
N GLY A 14 24.85 4.27 23.44
CA GLY A 14 25.04 5.39 22.52
C GLY A 14 24.97 4.95 21.06
N LEU A 15 25.56 3.81 20.70
CA LEU A 15 25.46 3.22 19.37
C LEU A 15 24.02 2.82 19.04
N ALA A 16 23.28 2.22 19.98
CA ALA A 16 21.88 1.85 19.80
C ALA A 16 20.98 3.09 19.61
N HIS A 17 21.23 4.17 20.36
CA HIS A 17 20.56 5.45 20.14
C HIS A 17 20.90 6.06 18.78
N LEU A 18 22.18 6.06 18.38
CA LEU A 18 22.61 6.59 17.09
C LEU A 18 22.00 5.80 15.92
N LEU A 19 21.91 4.48 16.04
CA LEU A 19 21.21 3.62 15.08
C LEU A 19 19.71 3.90 15.05
N CYS A 20 19.07 4.11 16.20
CA CYS A 20 17.65 4.44 16.30
C CYS A 20 17.33 5.81 15.67
N VAL A 21 18.19 6.81 15.89
CA VAL A 21 18.08 8.14 15.28
C VAL A 21 18.43 8.10 13.78
N ALA A 22 19.39 7.29 13.36
CA ALA A 22 19.69 7.08 11.94
C ALA A 22 18.56 6.34 11.18
N THR A 23 17.69 5.62 11.90
CA THR A 23 16.44 5.08 11.36
C THR A 23 15.27 6.07 11.38
N LEU A 24 15.46 7.32 11.81
CA LEU A 24 14.47 8.38 11.58
C LEU A 24 14.12 8.35 10.10
N SER A 25 12.85 8.08 9.81
CA SER A 25 12.35 7.72 8.50
C SER A 25 12.65 8.83 7.52
N HIS A 26 13.77 8.70 6.80
CA HIS A 26 14.01 9.53 5.64
C HIS A 26 12.84 9.28 4.71
N ALA A 27 12.20 10.35 4.22
CA ALA A 27 11.07 10.23 3.30
C ALA A 27 11.53 9.47 2.04
N THR A 28 11.32 8.16 1.99
CA THR A 28 11.67 7.33 0.85
C THR A 28 10.54 7.43 -0.17
N SER A 29 10.88 7.82 -1.40
CA SER A 29 9.94 7.71 -2.51
C SER A 29 9.59 6.24 -2.75
N LEU A 30 8.30 5.95 -2.88
CA LEU A 30 7.77 4.62 -3.13
C LEU A 30 7.00 4.62 -4.45
N SER A 31 7.19 3.58 -5.25
CA SER A 31 6.41 3.33 -6.46
C SER A 31 6.04 1.85 -6.54
N PHE A 32 4.81 1.58 -6.94
CA PHE A 32 4.33 0.23 -7.20
C PHE A 32 3.34 0.26 -8.37
N SER A 33 3.26 -0.85 -9.10
CA SER A 33 2.34 -1.02 -10.23
C SER A 33 1.85 -2.46 -10.25
N TYR A 34 0.54 -2.63 -10.45
CA TYR A 34 -0.10 -3.93 -10.56
C TYR A 34 -0.73 -4.07 -11.94
N ASN A 35 -0.25 -5.06 -12.69
CA ASN A 35 -0.98 -5.60 -13.83
C ASN A 35 -1.66 -6.90 -13.38
N PHE A 36 -2.96 -6.85 -13.13
CA PHE A 36 -3.72 -7.99 -12.60
C PHE A 36 -3.91 -9.13 -13.61
N SER A 37 -3.60 -8.92 -14.89
CA SER A 37 -3.52 -10.00 -15.89
C SER A 37 -2.25 -10.85 -15.75
N THR A 38 -1.24 -10.40 -14.99
CA THR A 38 -0.01 -11.15 -14.78
C THR A 38 -0.22 -12.24 -13.71
N PRO A 39 0.19 -13.50 -13.96
CA PRO A 39 0.11 -14.57 -12.95
C PRO A 39 0.77 -14.18 -11.63
N GLY A 40 0.07 -14.42 -10.52
CA GLY A 40 0.56 -14.13 -9.17
C GLY A 40 0.41 -12.67 -8.70
N ALA A 41 0.00 -11.73 -9.56
CA ALA A 41 -0.20 -10.33 -9.17
C ALA A 41 -1.28 -10.20 -8.09
N LEU A 42 -2.40 -10.92 -8.24
CA LEU A 42 -3.53 -10.89 -7.31
C LEU A 42 -3.23 -11.55 -5.96
N THR A 43 -2.22 -12.43 -5.91
CA THR A 43 -1.75 -13.11 -4.70
C THR A 43 -0.53 -12.43 -4.08
N SER A 44 -0.18 -11.22 -4.54
CA SER A 44 0.92 -10.45 -3.96
C SER A 44 0.74 -10.30 -2.45
N PRO A 45 1.77 -10.57 -1.64
CA PRO A 45 1.68 -10.42 -0.18
C PRO A 45 1.39 -8.98 0.25
N ASP A 46 1.67 -8.02 -0.63
CA ASP A 46 1.44 -6.60 -0.44
C ASP A 46 0.00 -6.17 -0.81
N LEU A 47 -0.87 -7.07 -1.27
CA LEU A 47 -2.31 -6.77 -1.44
C LEU A 47 -3.11 -7.29 -0.25
N LYS A 48 -3.89 -6.40 0.37
CA LYS A 48 -4.77 -6.72 1.50
C LYS A 48 -6.22 -6.57 1.08
N TYR A 49 -6.93 -7.68 1.02
CA TYR A 49 -8.36 -7.74 0.72
C TYR A 49 -9.15 -7.67 2.02
N LEU A 50 -10.22 -6.89 2.03
CA LEU A 50 -11.04 -6.61 3.21
C LEU A 50 -12.52 -6.73 2.85
N SER A 51 -13.32 -7.25 3.79
CA SER A 51 -14.76 -7.47 3.63
C SER A 51 -15.08 -8.37 2.41
N ASN A 52 -15.94 -7.97 1.48
CA ASN A 52 -16.34 -8.80 0.33
C ASN A 52 -15.38 -8.71 -0.87
N ALA A 53 -14.24 -8.01 -0.76
CA ALA A 53 -13.31 -7.92 -1.87
C ALA A 53 -12.60 -9.26 -2.10
N THR A 54 -12.48 -9.68 -3.36
CA THR A 54 -11.85 -10.94 -3.75
C THR A 54 -10.92 -10.76 -4.95
N ALA A 55 -9.96 -11.66 -5.09
CA ALA A 55 -9.20 -11.82 -6.34
C ALA A 55 -10.12 -12.49 -7.38
N GLY A 56 -10.32 -11.82 -8.51
CA GLY A 56 -10.96 -12.40 -9.70
C GLY A 56 -9.95 -13.16 -10.56
N VAL A 57 -10.26 -13.30 -11.85
CA VAL A 57 -9.33 -13.94 -12.81
C VAL A 57 -8.19 -13.00 -13.21
N ASP A 58 -8.54 -11.78 -13.56
CA ASP A 58 -7.65 -10.76 -14.13
C ASP A 58 -7.84 -9.37 -13.49
N ARG A 59 -8.55 -9.33 -12.35
CA ARG A 59 -9.00 -8.10 -11.69
C ARG A 59 -9.23 -8.31 -10.20
N VAL A 60 -9.29 -7.21 -9.46
CA VAL A 60 -9.84 -7.20 -8.11
C VAL A 60 -11.35 -6.97 -8.19
N ASP A 61 -12.13 -7.87 -7.62
CA ASP A 61 -13.57 -7.69 -7.46
C ASP A 61 -13.85 -7.08 -6.09
N LEU A 62 -14.22 -5.79 -6.05
CA LEU A 62 -14.47 -5.09 -4.79
C LEU A 62 -15.80 -5.46 -4.14
N THR A 63 -16.79 -5.85 -4.93
CA THR A 63 -18.15 -6.14 -4.43
C THR A 63 -18.71 -7.36 -5.10
N LYS A 64 -19.55 -8.09 -4.37
CA LYS A 64 -20.43 -9.11 -4.93
C LYS A 64 -21.56 -8.43 -5.68
N ASN A 65 -22.10 -9.11 -6.69
CA ASN A 65 -23.30 -8.66 -7.41
C ASN A 65 -24.59 -8.89 -6.59
N THR A 66 -24.63 -8.31 -5.39
CA THR A 66 -25.74 -8.40 -4.45
C THR A 66 -25.93 -7.07 -3.70
N SER A 67 -27.11 -6.88 -3.13
CA SER A 67 -27.42 -5.72 -2.30
C SER A 67 -26.55 -5.70 -1.04
N TRP A 68 -26.21 -4.50 -0.56
CA TRP A 68 -25.43 -4.28 0.66
C TRP A 68 -24.02 -4.93 0.66
N SER A 69 -23.40 -5.06 -0.51
CA SER A 69 -22.02 -5.54 -0.60
C SER A 69 -21.01 -4.39 -0.48
N THR A 70 -20.08 -4.51 0.46
CA THR A 70 -18.90 -3.61 0.56
C THR A 70 -17.62 -4.42 0.59
N GLY A 71 -16.60 -4.00 -0.16
CA GLY A 71 -15.26 -4.55 -0.07
C GLY A 71 -14.21 -3.49 -0.36
N ARG A 72 -12.99 -3.75 0.13
CA ARG A 72 -11.83 -2.87 -0.02
C ARG A 72 -10.61 -3.69 -0.37
N VAL A 73 -9.72 -3.11 -1.16
CA VAL A 73 -8.35 -3.60 -1.35
C VAL A 73 -7.38 -2.49 -0.99
N ALA A 74 -6.28 -2.82 -0.32
CA ALA A 74 -5.26 -1.86 0.06
C ALA A 74 -3.86 -2.41 -0.26
N TYR A 75 -2.94 -1.49 -0.57
CA TYR A 75 -1.51 -1.80 -0.51
C TYR A 75 -1.10 -1.97 0.96
N GLY A 76 -0.42 -3.07 1.25
CA GLY A 76 -0.23 -3.59 2.60
C GLY A 76 0.94 -2.98 3.35
N ARG A 77 1.78 -2.17 2.69
CA ARG A 77 2.88 -1.46 3.36
C ARG A 77 2.48 -0.02 3.66
N PRO A 78 2.87 0.53 4.82
CA PRO A 78 2.66 1.93 5.12
C PRO A 78 3.26 2.84 4.05
N VAL A 79 2.53 3.88 3.67
CA VAL A 79 3.00 4.95 2.78
C VAL A 79 3.02 6.24 3.59
N GLN A 80 4.21 6.82 3.77
CA GLN A 80 4.36 8.06 4.52
C GLN A 80 3.92 9.25 3.66
N LEU A 81 2.75 9.82 3.98
CA LEU A 81 2.21 10.99 3.29
C LEU A 81 2.71 12.31 3.89
N ARG A 82 3.24 12.28 5.10
CA ARG A 82 3.74 13.44 5.83
C ARG A 82 4.83 13.02 6.82
N ASP A 83 5.87 13.84 6.95
CA ASP A 83 6.90 13.65 7.98
C ASP A 83 6.67 14.52 9.24
N ASP A 84 7.49 14.28 10.25
CA ASP A 84 7.47 14.97 11.54
C ASP A 84 7.87 16.46 11.42
N THR A 85 8.62 16.84 10.38
CA THR A 85 8.93 18.23 10.05
C THR A 85 7.76 18.98 9.42
N GLY A 86 6.69 18.27 9.06
CA GLY A 86 5.50 18.84 8.42
C GLY A 86 5.55 18.87 6.91
N LYS A 87 6.59 18.29 6.28
CA LYS A 87 6.67 18.14 4.83
C LYS A 87 5.66 17.10 4.37
N VAL A 88 4.88 17.43 3.35
CA VAL A 88 3.88 16.55 2.75
C VAL A 88 4.43 15.94 1.47
N ALA A 89 4.14 14.65 1.25
CA ALA A 89 4.54 13.95 0.04
C ALA A 89 3.63 14.32 -1.13
N SER A 90 4.23 14.57 -2.30
CA SER A 90 3.51 14.58 -3.57
C SER A 90 3.37 13.14 -4.06
N PHE A 91 2.17 12.74 -4.48
CA PHE A 91 1.94 11.40 -5.02
C PHE A 91 1.09 11.46 -6.29
N THR A 92 1.26 10.44 -7.12
CA THR A 92 0.46 10.22 -8.33
C THR A 92 0.01 8.77 -8.33
N SER A 93 -1.25 8.52 -8.63
CA SER A 93 -1.80 7.18 -8.79
C SER A 93 -2.63 7.11 -10.06
N ASN A 94 -2.53 5.97 -10.75
CA ASN A 94 -3.32 5.66 -11.93
C ASN A 94 -3.96 4.29 -11.72
N PHE A 95 -5.26 4.19 -11.98
CA PHE A 95 -5.99 2.93 -11.86
C PHE A 95 -7.06 2.84 -12.94
N THR A 96 -7.39 1.61 -13.33
CA THR A 96 -8.50 1.30 -14.21
C THR A 96 -9.55 0.52 -13.42
N PHE A 97 -10.82 0.80 -13.69
CA PHE A 97 -11.93 0.12 -13.01
C PHE A 97 -13.09 -0.08 -13.96
N VAL A 98 -13.94 -1.06 -13.66
CA VAL A 98 -15.19 -1.32 -14.38
C VAL A 98 -16.30 -1.46 -13.37
N ILE A 99 -17.42 -0.77 -13.61
CA ILE A 99 -18.66 -0.92 -12.85
C ILE A 99 -19.65 -1.65 -13.75
N LYS A 100 -20.17 -2.79 -13.27
CA LYS A 100 -21.25 -3.54 -13.93
C LYS A 100 -22.50 -3.48 -13.06
N SER A 101 -23.60 -2.98 -13.62
CA SER A 101 -24.89 -2.97 -12.93
C SER A 101 -25.51 -4.38 -12.88
N ARG A 102 -26.23 -4.67 -11.81
CA ARG A 102 -26.85 -5.98 -11.54
C ARG A 102 -27.91 -6.39 -12.58
N ASN A 103 -28.50 -5.42 -13.27
CA ASN A 103 -29.31 -5.54 -14.48
C ASN A 103 -30.00 -4.18 -14.69
N HIS A 104 -29.59 -3.44 -15.72
CA HIS A 104 -30.45 -2.45 -16.36
C HIS A 104 -30.13 -2.56 -17.85
N SER A 105 -31.16 -2.73 -18.68
CA SER A 105 -31.11 -2.67 -20.14
C SER A 105 -30.81 -1.26 -20.66
N ALA A 106 -29.89 -0.56 -20.02
CA ALA A 106 -29.37 0.72 -20.45
C ALA A 106 -27.89 0.75 -20.08
N GLN A 107 -27.05 0.61 -21.10
CA GLN A 107 -25.63 0.90 -21.06
C GLN A 107 -25.46 2.39 -20.72
N ALA A 108 -25.41 2.71 -19.43
CA ALA A 108 -25.05 4.05 -18.98
C ALA A 108 -23.53 4.15 -18.97
N THR A 109 -22.98 4.67 -20.05
CA THR A 109 -21.60 5.16 -20.12
C THR A 109 -21.49 6.34 -19.16
N HIS A 110 -21.15 6.09 -17.89
CA HIS A 110 -20.82 7.15 -16.96
C HIS A 110 -19.37 7.59 -17.22
N PRO A 111 -19.12 8.88 -17.50
CA PRO A 111 -17.76 9.38 -17.67
C PRO A 111 -16.97 9.20 -16.37
N ILE A 112 -15.69 8.90 -16.53
CA ILE A 112 -14.70 8.77 -15.45
C ILE A 112 -14.81 10.00 -14.54
N GLN A 113 -15.27 9.80 -13.31
CA GLN A 113 -15.17 10.85 -12.30
C GLN A 113 -13.71 10.97 -11.88
N LYS A 114 -13.09 12.08 -12.29
CA LYS A 114 -11.77 12.49 -11.82
C LYS A 114 -11.92 12.84 -10.34
N ILE A 115 -11.42 11.97 -9.46
CA ILE A 115 -11.23 12.31 -8.05
C ILE A 115 -10.13 13.37 -8.03
N SER A 116 -10.49 14.59 -7.65
CA SER A 116 -9.57 15.72 -7.46
C SER A 116 -9.06 15.76 -6.02
#